data_AF-A0A355AT22-F1
#
_entry.id   AF-A0A355AT22-F1
#
_cell.length_a   1.000
_cell.length_b   1.000
_cell.length_c   1.000
_cell.angle_alpha   90.00
_cell.angle_beta   90.00
_cell.angle_gamma   90.00
#
_symmetry.space_group_name_H-M   'P 1'
#
loop_
_entity.id
_entity.type
_entity.pdbx_description
1 polymer ?
#
loop_
_entity_poly.entity_id
_entity_poly.type
_entity_poly.pdbx_seq_one_letter_code
_entity_poly.pdbx_strand_id
1 'polypeptide(L)' 'KVIRALSDQIIVMRQGKVVEQGDAETILDNPTHPYTQALMSAAFDLTVSDSRAVAQ' A
#
# COMPACT_ATOMS: atom_id res chain seq x y z
N LYS A 1 -0.16 3.39 7.22
CA LYS A 1 -1.23 3.03 8.20
C LYS A 1 -2.65 3.30 7.67
N VAL A 2 -2.91 4.40 6.95
CA VAL A 2 -4.25 4.75 6.43
C VAL A 2 -4.86 3.70 5.50
N ILE A 3 -4.08 3.17 4.55
CA ILE A 3 -4.53 2.14 3.59
C ILE A 3 -5.09 0.86 4.26
N ARG A 4 -4.45 0.34 5.32
CA ARG A 4 -4.94 -0.85 6.05
C ARG A 4 -6.25 -0.57 6.82
N ALA A 5 -6.54 0.68 7.16
CA ALA A 5 -7.69 1.07 7.95
C ALA A 5 -8.93 1.41 7.10
N LEU A 6 -8.76 1.65 5.81
CA LEU A 6 -9.82 2.17 4.93
C LEU A 6 -10.15 1.25 3.75
N SER A 7 -9.38 0.19 3.54
CA SER A 7 -9.52 -0.66 2.35
C SER A 7 -9.74 -2.11 2.75
N ASP A 8 -10.81 -2.70 2.22
CA ASP A 8 -11.07 -4.14 2.34
C ASP A 8 -10.37 -4.92 1.23
N GLN A 9 -10.26 -4.33 0.03
CA GLN A 9 -9.65 -4.90 -1.16
C GLN A 9 -8.57 -3.98 -1.73
N ILE A 10 -7.49 -4.56 -2.24
CA ILE A 10 -6.38 -3.85 -2.88
C ILE A 10 -6.12 -4.43 -4.26
N ILE A 11 -5.88 -3.54 -5.22
CA ILE A 11 -5.41 -3.88 -6.57
C ILE A 11 -4.09 -3.15 -6.79
N VAL A 12 -3.06 -3.91 -7.16
CA VAL A 12 -1.74 -3.39 -7.50
C VAL A 12 -1.58 -3.45 -9.01
N MET A 13 -1.21 -2.30 -9.60
CA MET A 13 -1.02 -2.18 -11.04
C MET A 13 0.39 -1.71 -11.39
N ARG A 14 0.90 -2.21 -12.51
CA ARG A 14 2.15 -1.76 -13.11
C ARG A 14 1.99 -1.67 -14.61
N GLN A 15 2.37 -0.53 -15.19
CA GLN A 15 2.30 -0.30 -16.64
C GLN A 15 0.91 -0.59 -17.23
N GLY A 16 -0.15 -0.17 -16.53
CA GLY A 16 -1.54 -0.37 -16.96
C GLY A 16 -2.05 -1.80 -16.84
N LYS A 17 -1.29 -2.73 -16.23
CA LYS A 17 -1.73 -4.11 -15.99
C LYS A 17 -1.90 -4.36 -14.50
N VAL A 18 -2.94 -5.11 -14.14
CA VAL A 18 -3.08 -5.66 -12.78
C VAL A 18 -2.01 -6.73 -12.60
N VAL A 19 -1.20 -6.57 -11.57
CA VAL A 19 -0.13 -7.52 -11.23
C VAL A 19 -0.44 -8.29 -9.94
N GLU A 20 -1.30 -7.75 -9.08
CA GLU A 20 -1.78 -8.43 -7.88
C GLU A 20 -3.12 -7.83 -7.43
N GLN A 21 -4.00 -8.66 -6.86
CA GLN A 21 -5.29 -8.24 -6.34
C GLN A 21 -5.76 -9.19 -5.23
N GLY A 22 -6.35 -8.64 -4.18
CA GLY A 22 -6.99 -9.42 -3.12
C GLY A 22 -7.28 -8.60 -1.87
N ASP A 23 -7.58 -9.30 -0.78
CA ASP A 23 -7.84 -8.69 0.52
C ASP A 23 -6.68 -7.80 0.94
N ALA A 24 -7.00 -6.65 1.53
CA ALA A 24 -5.99 -5.70 1.97
C ALA A 24 -4.99 -6.33 2.94
N GLU A 25 -5.45 -7.19 3.84
CA GLU A 25 -4.59 -7.93 4.76
C GLU A 25 -3.60 -8.83 4.02
N THR A 26 -4.07 -9.60 3.03
CA THR A 26 -3.21 -10.50 2.26
C THR A 26 -2.16 -9.74 1.45
N ILE A 27 -2.57 -8.67 0.76
CA ILE A 27 -1.66 -7.89 -0.10
C ILE A 27 -0.62 -7.11 0.72
N LEU A 28 -0.99 -6.64 1.92
CA LEU A 28 -0.08 -5.88 2.78
C LEU A 28 0.84 -6.77 3.59
N ASP A 29 0.34 -7.90 4.12
CA ASP A 29 1.09 -8.74 5.06
C ASP A 29 1.85 -9.86 4.34
N ASN A 30 1.32 -10.37 3.22
CA ASN A 30 1.94 -11.42 2.43
C ASN A 30 1.88 -11.15 0.91
N PRO A 31 2.50 -10.05 0.43
CA PRO A 31 2.56 -9.75 -0.99
C PRO A 31 3.32 -10.83 -1.77
N THR A 32 2.68 -11.39 -2.79
CA THR A 32 3.22 -12.48 -3.61
C THR A 32 4.01 -11.98 -4.81
N HIS A 33 3.66 -10.81 -5.35
CA HIS A 33 4.33 -10.28 -6.53
C HIS A 33 5.58 -9.47 -6.11
N PRO A 34 6.75 -9.68 -6.76
CA PRO A 34 7.99 -8.98 -6.40
C PRO A 34 7.89 -7.45 -6.42
N TYR A 35 7.10 -6.91 -7.34
CA TYR A 35 6.83 -5.47 -7.41
C TYR A 35 6.06 -4.96 -6.19
N THR A 36 5.06 -5.71 -5.72
CA THR A 36 4.29 -5.34 -4.52
C THR A 36 5.17 -5.40 -3.28
N GLN A 37 6.04 -6.42 -3.16
CA GLN A 37 7.04 -6.50 -2.09
C GLN A 37 7.95 -5.27 -2.07
N ALA A 38 8.47 -4.87 -3.23
CA ALA A 38 9.31 -3.67 -3.35
C ALA A 38 8.55 -2.39 -2.95
N LEU A 39 7.28 -2.25 -3.34
CA LEU A 39 6.42 -1.13 -2.92
C LEU A 39 6.19 -1.12 -1.42
N MET A 40 5.91 -2.27 -0.81
CA MET A 40 5.74 -2.37 0.64
C MET A 40 7.02 -1.96 1.36
N SER A 41 8.18 -2.52 0.98
CA SER A 41 9.47 -2.14 1.59
C SER A 41 9.72 -0.63 1.52
N ALA A 42 9.46 0.00 0.37
CA ALA A 42 9.63 1.45 0.21
C ALA A 42 8.59 2.28 1.00
N ALA A 43 7.35 1.79 1.11
CA ALA A 43 6.27 2.48 1.81
C ALA A 43 6.38 2.41 3.34
N PHE A 44 6.96 1.33 3.88
CA PHE A 44 7.17 1.17 5.32
C PHE A 44 8.38 1.95 5.86
N ASP A 45 9.31 2.39 5.00
CA ASP A 45 10.35 3.36 5.36
C ASP A 45 9.81 4.79 5.47
N LEU A 46 8.58 5.05 5.02
CA LEU A 46 7.94 6.35 5.19
C LEU A 46 7.41 6.48 6.62
N THR A 47 8.31 6.77 7.56
CA THR A 47 7.93 7.48 8.78
C THR A 47 7.16 8.72 8.37
N VAL A 48 5.86 8.71 8.62
CA VAL A 48 4.99 9.85 8.34
C VAL A 48 5.46 10.98 9.25
N SER A 49 6.31 11.88 8.73
CA SER A 49 6.47 13.21 9.30
C SER A 49 5.15 13.91 9.08
N ASP A 50 4.32 13.86 10.11
CA ASP A 50 3.01 14.49 10.17
C ASP A 50 3.18 16.01 9.99
N SER A 51 3.06 16.48 8.76
CA SER A 51 3.05 17.90 8.47
C SER A 51 1.63 18.39 8.67
N ARG A 52 1.41 19.06 9.81
CA ARG A 52 0.25 19.92 10.05
C ARG A 52 0.02 20.81 8.83
N ALA A 53 -0.93 20.46 7.99
CA ALA A 53 -1.36 21.26 6.86
C ALA A 53 -2.83 20.96 6.50
N VAL A 54 -3.72 21.09 7.48
CA VAL A 54 -5.10 21.49 7.22
C VAL A 54 -5.51 22.46 8.32
N ALA A 55 -5.79 23.69 7.89
CA ALA A 55 -6.02 24.86 8.70
C ALA A 55 -7.23 24.72 9.62
N GLN A 56 -7.08 25.24 10.84
CA GLN A 56 -8.09 26.07 11.49
C GLN A 56 -7.42 27.02 12.49
#